data_AF-A0A2G1WK02-F1
#
_entry.id   AF-A0A2G1WK02-F1
#
_cell.length_a   1.000
_cell.length_b   1.000
_cell.length_c   1.000
_cell.angle_alpha   90.00
_cell.angle_beta   90.00
_cell.angle_gamma   90.00
#
_symmetry.space_group_name_H-M   'P 1'
#
loop_
_entity.id
_entity.type
_entity.pdbx_description
1 polymer ?
#
loop_
_entity_poly.entity_id
_entity_poly.type
_entity_poly.pdbx_seq_one_letter_code
_entity_poly.pdbx_strand_id
1 'polypeptide(L)'
;MDPRTTAAVTATLLLVAGIAAAPMADARAPPTPICGVCDLDRTAPDGTKVTAGESSLTVTLHGNGSTTWEARADLAAGSDALTANESLRRTVVAEAVRDGIAEPRDVDARIDGDTLSVEYRDPNVTERHFGVVVFTPLTPASPSGLLVAGGEGPRYLGADRLTVRGAPGWEVRGNASASRSDGRLVWTDDAGEPDDRGRVFVGVEQDPVAVEERAILPGPRAWIGRLLTSNTL
;
A
#
# COMPACT_ATOMS: atom_id res chain seq x y z
N MET A 1 -54.03 2.84 33.68
CA MET A 1 -53.00 2.12 32.89
C MET A 1 -52.63 0.89 33.70
N ASP A 2 -52.91 -0.29 33.15
CA ASP A 2 -52.75 -1.54 33.89
C ASP A 2 -51.26 -1.84 34.16
N PRO A 3 -50.89 -2.28 35.37
CA PRO A 3 -49.50 -2.61 35.71
C PRO A 3 -48.89 -3.70 34.81
N ARG A 4 -49.75 -4.47 34.11
CA ARG A 4 -49.35 -5.48 33.13
C ARG A 4 -48.92 -4.88 31.78
N THR A 5 -49.48 -3.75 31.36
CA THR A 5 -49.10 -3.08 30.10
C THR A 5 -47.80 -2.31 30.24
N THR A 6 -47.53 -1.73 31.42
CA THR A 6 -46.23 -1.07 31.71
C THR A 6 -45.07 -2.04 31.77
N ALA A 7 -45.28 -3.25 32.32
CA ALA A 7 -44.25 -4.28 32.37
C ALA A 7 -43.88 -4.79 30.97
N ALA A 8 -44.87 -5.01 30.11
CA ALA A 8 -44.64 -5.46 28.73
C ALA A 8 -43.91 -4.41 27.88
N VAL A 9 -44.26 -3.13 28.00
CA VAL A 9 -43.57 -2.04 27.27
C VAL A 9 -42.12 -1.88 27.75
N THR A 10 -41.88 -2.01 29.05
CA THR A 10 -40.52 -1.91 29.61
C THR A 10 -39.66 -3.10 29.20
N ALA A 11 -40.22 -4.31 29.16
CA ALA A 11 -39.53 -5.51 28.69
C ALA A 11 -39.17 -5.42 27.20
N THR A 12 -40.08 -4.90 26.36
CA THR A 12 -39.80 -4.67 24.92
C THR A 12 -38.74 -3.58 24.71
N LEU A 13 -38.77 -2.49 25.48
CA LEU A 13 -37.73 -1.44 25.45
C LEU A 13 -36.36 -1.98 25.87
N LEU A 14 -36.30 -2.87 26.87
CA LEU A 14 -35.06 -3.54 27.29
C LEU A 14 -34.56 -4.57 26.28
N LEU A 15 -35.45 -5.25 25.54
CA LEU A 15 -35.09 -6.15 24.44
C LEU A 15 -34.57 -5.40 23.20
N VAL A 16 -35.10 -4.20 22.91
CA VAL A 16 -34.59 -3.33 21.83
C VAL A 16 -33.28 -2.63 22.23
N ALA A 17 -33.11 -2.26 23.50
CA ALA A 17 -31.85 -1.71 24.02
C ALA A 17 -30.77 -2.79 24.28
N GLY A 18 -31.18 -4.05 24.37
CA GLY A 18 -30.33 -5.21 24.64
C GLY A 18 -29.65 -5.81 23.41
N ILE A 19 -29.85 -5.25 22.21
CA ILE A 19 -28.92 -5.43 21.08
C ILE A 19 -27.67 -4.62 21.43
N ALA A 20 -26.94 -5.16 22.39
CA ALA A 20 -25.70 -4.61 22.88
C ALA A 20 -24.74 -4.40 21.70
N ALA A 21 -24.06 -3.27 21.76
CA ALA A 21 -22.87 -2.92 21.02
C ALA A 21 -21.78 -4.01 21.14
N ALA A 22 -21.97 -5.15 20.48
CA ALA A 22 -20.83 -5.89 20.00
C ALA A 22 -20.12 -4.94 19.03
N PRO A 23 -18.84 -4.61 19.22
CA PRO A 23 -18.11 -3.99 18.12
C PRO A 23 -18.31 -4.93 16.95
N MET A 24 -18.96 -4.44 15.89
CA MET A 24 -18.93 -5.15 14.61
C MET A 24 -17.44 -5.28 14.33
N ALA A 25 -16.89 -6.47 14.53
CA ALA A 25 -15.50 -6.74 14.24
C ALA A 25 -15.36 -6.41 12.76
N ASP A 26 -14.73 -5.28 12.46
CA ASP A 26 -14.55 -4.81 11.10
C ASP A 26 -13.68 -5.86 10.42
N ALA A 27 -14.31 -6.75 9.67
CA ALA A 27 -13.69 -7.92 9.06
C ALA A 27 -12.88 -7.49 7.84
N ARG A 28 -11.89 -6.62 8.06
CA ARG A 28 -10.99 -6.14 7.03
C ARG A 28 -10.13 -7.28 6.52
N ALA A 29 -9.70 -7.16 5.26
CA ALA A 29 -8.72 -8.06 4.70
C ALA A 29 -7.43 -8.07 5.55
N PRO A 30 -6.63 -9.15 5.51
CA PRO A 30 -5.33 -9.18 6.17
C PRO A 30 -4.44 -8.01 5.72
N PRO A 31 -3.49 -7.58 6.57
CA PRO A 31 -2.49 -6.59 6.17
C PRO A 31 -1.75 -6.96 4.89
N THR A 32 -1.44 -5.96 4.07
CA THR A 32 -0.76 -6.15 2.76
C THR A 32 0.57 -5.38 2.73
N PRO A 33 1.67 -5.99 2.29
CA PRO A 33 2.94 -5.27 2.10
C PRO A 33 2.82 -4.32 0.92
N ILE A 34 3.46 -3.15 1.01
CA ILE A 34 3.58 -2.24 -0.13
C ILE A 34 4.49 -2.88 -1.19
N CYS A 35 5.60 -3.49 -0.78
CA CYS A 35 6.53 -4.20 -1.66
C CYS A 35 6.56 -5.70 -1.37
N GLY A 36 5.88 -6.52 -2.18
CA GLY A 36 5.91 -7.98 -2.02
C GLY A 36 7.26 -8.64 -2.36
N VAL A 37 8.06 -8.01 -3.24
CA VAL A 37 9.43 -8.49 -3.57
C VAL A 37 10.41 -8.21 -2.44
N CYS A 38 10.20 -7.14 -1.70
CA CYS A 38 11.08 -6.71 -0.62
C CYS A 38 10.88 -7.57 0.64
N ASP A 39 9.68 -8.13 0.83
CA ASP A 39 9.31 -9.06 1.92
C ASP A 39 9.44 -10.54 1.48
N LEU A 40 10.38 -10.83 0.56
CA LEU A 40 10.59 -12.19 0.05
C LEU A 40 11.08 -13.12 1.17
N ASP A 41 10.27 -14.09 1.58
CA ASP A 41 10.73 -15.28 2.31
C ASP A 41 9.93 -16.50 1.86
N ARG A 42 10.49 -17.28 0.93
CA ARG A 42 9.80 -18.43 0.34
C ARG A 42 10.72 -19.57 -0.05
N THR A 43 10.10 -20.74 -0.18
CA THR A 43 10.74 -21.94 -0.72
C THR A 43 10.07 -22.30 -2.03
N ALA A 44 10.84 -22.29 -3.12
CA ALA A 44 10.37 -22.70 -4.44
C ALA A 44 10.02 -24.21 -4.45
N PRO A 45 9.23 -24.69 -5.43
CA PRO A 45 8.83 -26.10 -5.51
C PRO A 45 10.00 -27.10 -5.59
N ASP A 46 11.17 -26.66 -6.05
CA ASP A 46 12.40 -27.46 -6.11
C ASP A 46 13.20 -27.49 -4.78
N GLY A 47 12.68 -26.83 -3.74
CA GLY A 47 13.31 -26.73 -2.42
C GLY A 47 14.25 -25.53 -2.25
N THR A 48 14.45 -24.72 -3.29
CA THR A 48 15.31 -23.52 -3.20
C THR A 48 14.68 -22.49 -2.28
N LYS A 49 15.38 -22.12 -1.20
CA LYS A 49 14.98 -21.01 -0.35
C LYS A 49 15.46 -19.67 -0.95
N VAL A 50 14.55 -18.71 -1.06
CA VAL A 50 14.83 -17.34 -1.48
C VAL A 50 14.36 -16.41 -0.38
N THR A 51 15.28 -15.62 0.17
CA THR A 51 15.00 -14.70 1.27
C THR A 51 15.63 -13.34 0.97
N ALA A 52 14.84 -12.27 1.08
CA ALA A 52 15.32 -10.90 1.06
C ALA A 52 15.96 -10.54 2.41
N GLY A 53 17.07 -9.79 2.35
CA GLY A 53 17.61 -9.02 3.47
C GLY A 53 17.21 -7.57 3.30
N GLU A 54 18.19 -6.67 3.31
CA GLU A 54 17.96 -5.23 3.09
C GLU A 54 17.31 -4.98 1.73
N SER A 55 16.32 -4.10 1.71
CA SER A 55 15.42 -3.93 0.59
C SER A 55 14.87 -2.50 0.49
N SER A 56 14.53 -2.10 -0.72
CA SER A 56 13.94 -0.80 -0.97
C SER A 56 13.01 -0.82 -2.18
N LEU A 57 12.03 0.06 -2.15
CA LEU A 57 11.11 0.29 -3.25
C LEU A 57 11.10 1.77 -3.63
N THR A 58 11.27 2.05 -4.92
CA THR A 58 11.05 3.38 -5.48
C THR A 58 9.85 3.36 -6.43
N VAL A 59 8.86 4.20 -6.16
CA VAL A 59 7.70 4.42 -7.02
C VAL A 59 7.82 5.78 -7.69
N THR A 60 7.78 5.79 -9.02
CA THR A 60 7.80 7.00 -9.83
C THR A 60 6.41 7.25 -10.42
N LEU A 61 5.82 8.40 -10.07
CA LEU A 61 4.55 8.87 -10.60
C LEU A 61 4.79 9.68 -11.87
N HIS A 62 4.17 9.27 -12.98
CA HIS A 62 4.25 9.97 -14.25
C HIS A 62 3.01 10.84 -14.47
N GLY A 63 3.17 11.99 -15.13
CA GLY A 63 2.06 12.92 -15.39
C GLY A 63 0.90 12.36 -16.22
N ASN A 64 1.12 11.25 -16.93
CA ASN A 64 0.08 10.52 -17.66
C ASN A 64 -0.76 9.59 -16.77
N GLY A 65 -0.44 9.46 -15.47
CA GLY A 65 -1.07 8.55 -14.52
C GLY A 65 -0.42 7.16 -14.43
N SER A 66 0.54 6.85 -15.28
CA SER A 66 1.28 5.59 -15.14
C SER A 66 2.24 5.65 -13.96
N THR A 67 2.61 4.49 -13.45
CA THR A 67 3.65 4.34 -12.43
C THR A 67 4.76 3.42 -12.90
N THR A 68 5.98 3.68 -12.43
CA THR A 68 7.11 2.76 -12.52
C THR A 68 7.55 2.41 -11.12
N TRP A 69 7.69 1.11 -10.85
CA TRP A 69 8.07 0.55 -9.56
C TRP A 69 9.42 -0.13 -9.73
N GLU A 70 10.38 0.27 -8.91
CA GLU A 70 11.75 -0.25 -8.90
C GLU A 70 11.98 -0.85 -7.51
N ALA A 71 11.81 -2.16 -7.40
CA ALA A 71 12.11 -2.91 -6.19
C ALA A 71 13.55 -3.43 -6.23
N ARG A 72 14.26 -3.30 -5.12
CA ARG A 72 15.61 -3.82 -4.93
C ARG A 72 15.65 -4.60 -3.62
N ALA A 73 16.15 -5.82 -3.66
CA ALA A 73 16.39 -6.63 -2.47
C ALA A 73 17.79 -7.25 -2.56
N ASP A 74 18.59 -7.04 -1.52
CA ASP A 74 19.83 -7.77 -1.32
C ASP A 74 19.48 -9.13 -0.70
N LEU A 75 19.70 -10.20 -1.45
CA LEU A 75 19.23 -11.53 -1.09
C LEU A 75 20.09 -12.12 0.01
N ALA A 76 19.48 -12.46 1.14
CA ALA A 76 20.12 -13.24 2.20
C ALA A 76 20.29 -14.71 1.80
N ALA A 77 19.46 -15.20 0.87
CA ALA A 77 19.55 -16.55 0.31
C ALA A 77 18.95 -16.63 -1.10
N GLY A 78 19.50 -17.53 -1.93
CA GLY A 78 18.92 -17.92 -3.22
C GLY A 78 19.44 -17.18 -4.45
N SER A 79 20.40 -16.25 -4.30
CA SER A 79 20.99 -15.48 -5.42
C SER A 79 21.61 -16.37 -6.50
N ASP A 80 22.42 -17.36 -6.12
CA ASP A 80 23.04 -18.32 -7.04
C ASP A 80 22.00 -19.07 -7.88
N ALA A 81 20.94 -19.55 -7.24
CA ALA A 81 19.89 -20.33 -7.90
C ALA A 81 19.10 -19.47 -8.89
N LEU A 82 18.74 -18.25 -8.49
CA LEU A 82 18.02 -17.31 -9.35
C LEU A 82 18.90 -16.76 -10.49
N THR A 83 20.22 -16.69 -10.29
CA THR A 83 21.18 -16.33 -11.33
C THR A 83 21.32 -17.45 -12.36
N ALA A 84 21.48 -18.69 -11.89
CA ALA A 84 21.66 -19.86 -12.74
C ALA A 84 20.37 -20.26 -13.48
N ASN A 85 19.20 -19.99 -12.91
CA ASN A 85 17.91 -20.41 -13.46
C ASN A 85 16.95 -19.23 -13.66
N GLU A 86 16.89 -18.77 -14.91
CA GLU A 86 16.00 -17.68 -15.31
C GLU A 86 14.51 -18.03 -15.16
N SER A 87 14.12 -19.28 -15.41
CA SER A 87 12.71 -19.68 -15.26
C SER A 87 12.28 -19.63 -13.80
N LEU A 88 13.14 -20.10 -12.89
CA LEU A 88 12.92 -19.99 -11.45
C LEU A 88 12.80 -18.52 -11.03
N ARG A 89 13.71 -17.66 -11.51
CA ARG A 89 13.67 -16.22 -11.24
C ARG A 89 12.37 -15.58 -11.68
N ARG A 90 11.90 -15.88 -12.89
CA ARG A 90 10.60 -15.36 -13.40
C ARG A 90 9.44 -15.80 -12.53
N THR A 91 9.37 -17.08 -12.13
CA THR A 91 8.28 -17.59 -11.28
C THR A 91 8.30 -16.93 -9.90
N VAL A 92 9.45 -16.94 -9.21
CA VAL A 92 9.61 -16.34 -7.88
C VAL A 92 9.22 -14.86 -7.90
N VAL A 93 9.71 -14.11 -8.89
CA VAL A 93 9.39 -12.69 -9.01
C VAL A 93 7.92 -12.48 -9.35
N ALA A 94 7.35 -13.22 -10.31
CA ALA A 94 5.97 -13.05 -10.74
C ALA A 94 4.96 -13.31 -9.61
N GLU A 95 5.28 -14.23 -8.70
CA GLU A 95 4.50 -14.44 -7.49
C GLU A 95 4.72 -13.32 -6.48
N ALA A 96 5.98 -12.98 -6.17
CA ALA A 96 6.31 -11.97 -5.16
C ALA A 96 5.77 -10.57 -5.48
N VAL A 97 5.78 -10.14 -6.74
CA VAL A 97 5.19 -8.85 -7.13
C VAL A 97 3.67 -8.78 -6.89
N ARG A 98 2.98 -9.92 -6.87
CA ARG A 98 1.53 -10.00 -6.65
C ARG A 98 1.15 -10.03 -5.17
N ASP A 99 2.11 -10.26 -4.28
CA ASP A 99 1.88 -10.19 -2.84
C ASP A 99 1.84 -8.73 -2.34
N GLY A 100 2.35 -7.79 -3.15
CA GLY A 100 2.30 -6.36 -2.88
C GLY A 100 0.95 -5.70 -3.19
N ILE A 101 0.83 -4.40 -2.93
CA ILE A 101 -0.38 -3.61 -3.22
C ILE A 101 -0.61 -3.30 -4.70
N ALA A 102 0.32 -3.67 -5.59
CA ALA A 102 0.25 -3.34 -7.01
C ALA A 102 -0.35 -4.50 -7.82
N GLU A 103 -0.92 -4.15 -8.98
CA GLU A 103 -1.31 -5.04 -10.08
C GLU A 103 -0.27 -4.98 -11.20
N PRO A 104 0.84 -5.74 -11.10
CA PRO A 104 2.02 -5.53 -11.93
C PRO A 104 1.79 -5.91 -13.39
N ARG A 105 2.33 -5.07 -14.28
CA ARG A 105 2.47 -5.26 -15.73
C ARG A 105 3.93 -5.05 -16.12
N ASP A 106 4.32 -5.65 -17.25
CA ASP A 106 5.65 -5.50 -17.84
C ASP A 106 6.79 -5.73 -16.83
N VAL A 107 6.70 -6.86 -16.10
CA VAL A 107 7.65 -7.21 -15.05
C VAL A 107 8.98 -7.65 -15.67
N ASP A 108 10.04 -6.92 -15.36
CA ASP A 108 11.42 -7.26 -15.66
C ASP A 108 12.19 -7.55 -14.37
N ALA A 109 13.07 -8.55 -14.40
CA ALA A 109 13.84 -8.98 -13.25
C ALA A 109 15.27 -9.37 -13.60
N ARG A 110 16.21 -8.73 -12.91
CA ARG A 110 17.65 -8.94 -13.07
C ARG A 110 18.31 -9.22 -11.74
N ILE A 111 19.38 -10.00 -11.79
CA ILE A 111 20.26 -10.22 -10.64
C ILE A 111 21.65 -9.72 -10.99
N ASP A 112 22.24 -9.00 -10.05
CA ASP A 112 23.62 -8.52 -10.10
C ASP A 112 24.28 -8.84 -8.75
N GLY A 113 25.18 -9.83 -8.75
CA GLY A 113 25.69 -10.43 -7.51
C GLY A 113 24.54 -11.00 -6.66
N ASP A 114 24.42 -10.52 -5.43
CA ASP A 114 23.34 -10.91 -4.51
C ASP A 114 22.12 -9.99 -4.58
N THR A 115 22.12 -8.97 -5.44
CA THR A 115 20.99 -8.05 -5.53
C THR A 115 20.01 -8.48 -6.62
N LEU A 116 18.76 -8.73 -6.20
CA LEU A 116 17.61 -8.78 -7.09
C LEU A 116 17.06 -7.37 -7.33
N SER A 117 16.96 -6.97 -8.60
CA SER A 117 16.25 -5.75 -9.02
C SER A 117 15.06 -6.13 -9.89
N VAL A 118 13.89 -5.61 -9.55
CA VAL A 118 12.64 -5.85 -10.28
C VAL A 118 12.04 -4.51 -10.68
N GLU A 119 11.78 -4.35 -11.97
CA GLU A 119 11.05 -3.21 -12.51
C GLU A 119 9.67 -3.67 -12.98
N TYR A 120 8.62 -2.93 -12.65
CA TYR A 120 7.29 -3.17 -13.19
C TYR A 120 6.48 -1.88 -13.26
N ARG A 121 5.32 -1.96 -13.93
CA ARG A 121 4.38 -0.87 -14.06
C ARG A 121 3.04 -1.26 -13.47
N ASP A 122 2.32 -0.25 -12.99
CA ASP A 122 0.93 -0.40 -12.65
C ASP A 122 0.13 0.78 -13.23
N PRO A 123 -0.80 0.50 -14.17
CA PRO A 123 -1.62 1.54 -14.79
C PRO A 123 -2.85 1.95 -13.97
N ASN A 124 -3.19 1.22 -12.90
CA ASN A 124 -4.48 1.32 -12.18
C ASN A 124 -4.37 1.97 -10.80
N VAL A 125 -3.15 2.22 -10.33
CA VAL A 125 -2.85 2.76 -8.98
C VAL A 125 -2.84 4.28 -8.89
N THR A 126 -3.35 4.98 -9.91
CA THR A 126 -3.50 6.43 -9.82
C THR A 126 -4.84 6.90 -10.34
N GLU A 127 -5.29 8.02 -9.78
CA GLU A 127 -6.38 8.81 -10.31
C GLU A 127 -5.88 10.15 -10.83
N ARG A 128 -6.54 10.66 -11.87
CA ARG A 128 -6.16 11.93 -12.49
C ARG A 128 -7.31 12.92 -12.43
N HIS A 129 -7.05 14.05 -11.78
CA HIS A 129 -8.03 15.12 -11.59
C HIS A 129 -7.34 16.47 -11.82
N PHE A 130 -7.93 17.39 -12.61
CA PHE A 130 -7.43 18.77 -12.75
C PHE A 130 -5.92 18.94 -13.02
N GLY A 131 -5.29 18.01 -13.73
CA GLY A 131 -3.86 18.03 -14.02
C GLY A 131 -2.96 17.57 -12.86
N VAL A 132 -3.52 16.90 -11.85
CA VAL A 132 -2.78 16.22 -10.79
C VAL A 132 -2.94 14.71 -10.91
N VAL A 133 -1.99 13.97 -10.31
CA VAL A 133 -1.99 12.51 -10.25
C VAL A 133 -1.99 12.10 -8.79
N VAL A 134 -3.05 11.42 -8.33
CA VAL A 134 -3.21 10.93 -6.95
C VAL A 134 -2.78 9.47 -6.91
N PHE A 135 -1.87 9.12 -6.00
CA PHE A 135 -1.39 7.74 -5.80
C PHE A 135 -2.18 7.07 -4.67
N THR A 136 -3.22 6.36 -5.04
CA THR A 136 -4.27 5.80 -4.15
C THR A 136 -3.96 4.54 -3.33
N PRO A 137 -2.93 3.71 -3.61
CA PRO A 137 -2.78 2.42 -2.94
C PRO A 137 -2.40 2.46 -1.46
N LEU A 138 -1.96 3.62 -0.95
CA LEU A 138 -1.42 3.71 0.42
C LEU A 138 -2.52 3.82 1.46
N THR A 139 -3.65 4.45 1.13
CA THR A 139 -4.83 4.50 2.00
C THR A 139 -5.76 3.31 1.69
N PRO A 140 -5.95 2.36 2.64
CA PRO A 140 -6.85 1.23 2.44
C PRO A 140 -8.29 1.67 2.17
N ALA A 141 -8.92 1.09 1.15
CA ALA A 141 -10.32 1.35 0.83
C ALA A 141 -11.25 0.91 1.97
N SER A 142 -12.08 1.84 2.43
CA SER A 142 -13.16 1.59 3.39
C SER A 142 -14.35 0.90 2.73
N PRO A 143 -15.17 0.14 3.49
CA PRO A 143 -16.35 -0.51 2.93
C PRO A 143 -17.32 0.53 2.38
N SER A 144 -17.79 0.31 1.15
CA SER A 144 -18.68 1.24 0.45
C SER A 144 -20.15 0.90 0.77
N GLY A 145 -20.70 1.42 1.87
CA GLY A 145 -22.13 1.34 2.17
C GLY A 145 -22.50 1.38 3.66
N LEU A 146 -23.68 1.92 3.97
CA LEU A 146 -24.24 1.90 5.32
C LEU A 146 -24.49 0.44 5.74
N LEU A 147 -23.90 0.00 6.86
CA LEU A 147 -23.99 -1.36 7.41
C LEU A 147 -23.23 -2.46 6.63
N VAL A 148 -22.29 -2.09 5.75
CA VAL A 148 -21.34 -3.05 5.15
C VAL A 148 -20.07 -3.10 6.00
N ALA A 149 -19.73 -4.27 6.51
CA ALA A 149 -18.46 -4.52 7.21
C ALA A 149 -17.40 -5.03 6.22
N GLY A 150 -16.12 -4.70 6.45
CA GLY A 150 -15.01 -5.18 5.63
C GLY A 150 -14.17 -4.04 5.05
N GLY A 151 -13.58 -4.26 3.88
CA GLY A 151 -12.64 -3.33 3.25
C GLY A 151 -11.21 -3.86 3.27
N GLU A 152 -10.30 -3.04 2.79
CA GLU A 152 -8.90 -3.42 2.67
C GLU A 152 -8.19 -3.44 4.02
N GLY A 153 -7.20 -4.34 4.12
CA GLY A 153 -6.33 -4.42 5.26
C GLY A 153 -5.36 -3.24 5.33
N PRO A 154 -4.80 -2.97 6.52
CA PRO A 154 -3.79 -1.93 6.68
C PRO A 154 -2.54 -2.23 5.84
N ARG A 155 -1.89 -1.18 5.35
CA ARG A 155 -0.65 -1.30 4.56
C ARG A 155 0.57 -1.24 5.47
N TYR A 156 1.53 -2.11 5.23
CA TYR A 156 2.84 -2.08 5.90
C TYR A 156 3.95 -2.00 4.86
N LEU A 157 5.11 -1.44 5.22
CA LEU A 157 6.18 -1.15 4.26
C LEU A 157 6.60 -2.39 3.46
N GLY A 158 6.84 -3.49 4.18
CA GLY A 158 7.43 -4.70 3.59
C GLY A 158 8.82 -4.46 3.01
N ALA A 159 9.49 -3.37 3.40
CA ALA A 159 10.82 -2.97 2.95
C ALA A 159 11.45 -2.03 3.98
N ASP A 160 12.78 -1.92 4.00
CA ASP A 160 13.51 -0.99 4.87
C ASP A 160 13.30 0.46 4.41
N ARG A 161 13.06 0.67 3.11
CA ARG A 161 12.81 2.00 2.55
C ARG A 161 11.79 2.01 1.41
N LEU A 162 10.77 2.84 1.54
CA LEU A 162 9.88 3.23 0.45
C LEU A 162 10.16 4.68 0.03
N THR A 163 10.32 4.92 -1.26
CA THR A 163 10.41 6.27 -1.84
C THR A 163 9.32 6.47 -2.88
N VAL A 164 8.50 7.51 -2.75
CA VAL A 164 7.55 7.95 -3.79
C VAL A 164 8.03 9.28 -4.35
N ARG A 165 8.18 9.35 -5.67
CA ARG A 165 8.71 10.53 -6.39
C ARG A 165 7.94 10.81 -7.67
N GLY A 166 8.02 12.05 -8.14
CA GLY A 166 7.52 12.42 -9.46
C GLY A 166 8.55 12.11 -10.54
N ALA A 167 8.08 11.89 -11.76
CA ALA A 167 8.92 12.00 -12.95
C ALA A 167 9.48 13.44 -13.09
N PRO A 168 10.55 13.67 -13.86
CA PRO A 168 11.09 15.03 -14.04
C PRO A 168 10.03 16.06 -14.41
N GLY A 169 9.99 17.20 -13.69
CA GLY A 169 8.97 18.23 -13.83
C GLY A 169 7.72 18.03 -12.98
N TRP A 170 7.69 16.98 -12.14
CA TRP A 170 6.61 16.68 -11.20
C TRP A 170 7.13 16.61 -9.77
N GLU A 171 6.46 17.33 -8.87
CA GLU A 171 6.69 17.31 -7.42
C GLU A 171 5.64 16.44 -6.74
N VAL A 172 6.04 15.60 -5.79
CA VAL A 172 5.10 14.81 -4.99
C VAL A 172 4.86 15.47 -3.63
N ARG A 173 3.59 15.57 -3.25
CA ARG A 173 3.12 16.17 -2.00
C ARG A 173 2.33 15.16 -1.18
N GLY A 174 2.60 15.10 0.11
CA GLY A 174 1.95 14.18 1.04
C GLY A 174 2.68 14.16 2.38
N ASN A 175 2.20 13.31 3.29
CA ASN A 175 2.82 13.10 4.58
C ASN A 175 3.66 11.82 4.52
N ALA A 176 4.93 11.92 4.89
CA ALA A 176 5.84 10.78 5.02
C ALA A 176 6.73 10.99 6.25
N SER A 177 7.30 9.92 6.80
CA SER A 177 8.16 10.02 7.98
C SER A 177 9.44 10.80 7.72
N ALA A 178 9.91 10.82 6.47
CA ALA A 178 10.97 11.71 6.00
C ALA A 178 10.58 12.33 4.64
N SER A 179 10.13 13.58 4.64
CA SER A 179 10.08 14.38 3.40
C SER A 179 11.44 15.05 3.20
N ARG A 180 12.07 14.84 2.03
CA ARG A 180 13.28 15.56 1.66
C ARG A 180 12.93 16.82 0.87
N SER A 181 13.82 17.81 0.91
CA SER A 181 13.70 19.09 0.20
C SER A 181 13.68 18.97 -1.34
N ASP A 182 13.73 17.75 -1.88
CA ASP A 182 13.77 17.44 -3.31
C ASP A 182 12.42 16.93 -3.86
N GLY A 183 11.32 17.11 -3.13
CA GLY A 183 9.97 16.77 -3.61
C GLY A 183 9.68 15.26 -3.63
N ARG A 184 10.40 14.48 -2.82
CA ARG A 184 10.21 13.04 -2.63
C ARG A 184 9.67 12.74 -1.24
N LEU A 185 8.80 11.73 -1.17
CA LEU A 185 8.26 11.19 0.07
C LEU A 185 9.00 9.90 0.42
N VAL A 186 9.54 9.79 1.63
CA VAL A 186 10.29 8.63 2.07
C VAL A 186 9.72 8.09 3.37
N TRP A 187 9.52 6.78 3.40
CA TRP A 187 9.22 6.02 4.60
C TRP A 187 10.34 5.02 4.86
N THR A 188 10.68 4.84 6.12
CA THR A 188 11.67 3.88 6.60
C THR A 188 11.06 3.10 7.76
N ASP A 189 11.50 1.87 7.92
CA ASP A 189 11.13 0.99 9.03
C ASP A 189 11.51 1.58 10.40
N ASP A 190 12.66 2.26 10.50
CA ASP A 190 13.13 2.95 11.71
C ASP A 190 12.15 3.99 12.29
N ALA A 191 11.21 4.48 11.47
CA ALA A 191 10.30 5.56 11.85
C ALA A 191 9.02 5.07 12.54
N GLY A 192 8.76 3.75 12.58
CA GLY A 192 7.56 3.18 13.17
C GLY A 192 7.86 2.04 14.13
N GLU A 193 6.95 1.78 15.06
CA GLU A 193 7.05 0.64 15.97
C GLU A 193 6.56 -0.63 15.23
N PRO A 194 7.39 -1.68 15.11
CA PRO A 194 6.98 -2.92 14.46
C PRO A 194 5.98 -3.70 15.33
N ASP A 195 5.09 -4.44 14.68
CA ASP A 195 4.21 -5.39 15.39
C ASP A 195 4.95 -6.68 15.83
N ASP A 196 4.23 -7.62 16.45
CA ASP A 196 4.76 -8.92 16.88
C ASP A 196 5.37 -9.77 15.74
N ARG A 197 5.12 -9.40 14.48
CA ARG A 197 5.66 -10.04 13.28
C ARG A 197 6.71 -9.19 12.57
N GLY A 198 7.17 -8.09 13.18
CA GLY A 198 8.18 -7.20 12.60
C GLY A 198 7.63 -6.20 11.57
N ARG A 199 6.31 -6.09 11.39
CA ARG A 199 5.72 -5.25 10.34
C ARG A 199 5.60 -3.80 10.79
N VAL A 200 6.13 -2.88 9.98
CA VAL A 200 5.99 -1.44 10.19
C VAL A 200 4.87 -0.89 9.31
N PHE A 201 3.77 -0.46 9.94
CA PHE A 201 2.58 0.04 9.26
C PHE A 201 2.76 1.49 8.76
N VAL A 202 2.30 1.74 7.54
CA VAL A 202 2.36 3.09 6.94
C VAL A 202 1.04 3.79 7.23
N GLY A 203 1.02 4.63 8.27
CA GLY A 203 -0.14 5.43 8.66
C GLY A 203 -0.38 6.61 7.71
N VAL A 204 -0.70 6.34 6.44
CA VAL A 204 -1.01 7.39 5.46
C VAL A 204 -2.45 7.85 5.64
N GLU A 205 -2.61 9.05 6.22
CA GLU A 205 -3.91 9.71 6.36
C GLU A 205 -4.46 10.24 5.02
N GLN A 206 -3.57 10.58 4.09
CA GLN A 206 -3.90 11.13 2.78
C GLN A 206 -2.91 10.67 1.73
N ASP A 207 -3.45 10.16 0.62
CA ASP A 207 -2.66 9.69 -0.49
C ASP A 207 -1.71 10.76 -1.09
N PRO A 208 -0.48 10.37 -1.48
CA PRO A 208 0.44 11.24 -2.19
C PRO A 208 -0.15 11.79 -3.48
N VAL A 209 0.20 13.03 -3.81
CA VAL A 209 -0.24 13.70 -5.03
C VAL A 209 0.95 14.24 -5.79
N ALA A 210 1.09 13.85 -7.04
CA ALA A 210 2.01 14.44 -8.00
C ALA A 210 1.36 15.66 -8.67
N VAL A 211 2.07 16.78 -8.66
CA VAL A 211 1.70 18.03 -9.35
C VAL A 211 2.84 18.50 -10.23
N GLU A 212 2.51 19.08 -11.38
CA GLU A 212 3.53 19.69 -12.25
C GLU A 212 4.19 20.88 -11.53
N GLU A 213 5.53 20.96 -11.54
CA GLU A 213 6.31 21.98 -10.82
C GLU A 213 5.93 23.42 -11.21
N ARG A 214 5.51 23.61 -12.47
CA ARG A 214 5.13 24.92 -13.04
C ARG A 214 3.62 25.16 -13.03
N ALA A 215 2.84 24.33 -12.33
CA ALA A 215 1.40 24.49 -12.26
C ALA A 215 1.02 25.82 -11.59
N ILE A 216 0.00 26.48 -12.13
CA ILE A 216 -0.67 27.61 -11.47
C ILE A 216 -1.46 27.05 -10.29
N LEU A 217 -1.19 27.54 -9.07
CA LEU A 217 -1.86 27.12 -7.82
C LEU A 217 -1.73 25.61 -7.53
N PRO A 218 -0.51 25.08 -7.34
CA PRO A 218 -0.28 23.64 -7.16
C PRO A 218 -0.91 23.11 -5.85
N GLY A 219 -0.94 23.92 -4.79
CA GLY A 219 -1.56 23.55 -3.51
C GLY A 219 -3.08 23.33 -3.63
N PRO A 220 -3.86 24.33 -4.10
CA PRO A 220 -5.29 24.15 -4.32
C PRO A 220 -5.64 22.98 -5.24
N ARG A 221 -4.87 22.76 -6.31
CA ARG A 221 -5.09 21.61 -7.21
C ARG A 221 -4.86 20.27 -6.52
N ALA A 222 -3.80 20.15 -5.73
CA ALA A 222 -3.55 18.94 -4.95
C ALA A 222 -4.67 18.66 -3.94
N TRP A 223 -5.15 19.70 -3.26
CA TRP A 223 -6.27 19.57 -2.31
C TRP A 223 -7.58 19.12 -2.99
N ILE A 224 -7.93 19.73 -4.12
CA ILE A 224 -9.12 19.33 -4.92
C ILE A 224 -8.97 17.89 -5.43
N GLY A 225 -7.78 17.53 -5.94
CA GLY A 225 -7.51 16.18 -6.41
C GLY A 225 -7.75 15.14 -5.32
N ARG A 226 -7.24 15.37 -4.10
CA ARG A 226 -7.51 14.48 -2.95
C ARG A 226 -8.99 14.40 -2.62
N LEU A 227 -9.68 15.54 -2.57
CA LEU A 227 -11.11 15.58 -2.23
C LEU A 227 -11.96 14.74 -3.19
N LEU A 228 -11.59 14.69 -4.48
CA LEU A 228 -12.32 13.94 -5.50
C LEU A 228 -12.05 12.43 -5.46
N THR A 229 -10.92 12.04 -4.89
CA THR A 229 -10.49 10.64 -4.75
C THR A 229 -10.86 10.05 -3.39
N SER A 230 -10.85 10.88 -2.32
CA SER A 230 -11.30 10.49 -1.00
C SER A 230 -12.82 10.32 -0.99
N ASN A 231 -13.28 9.07 -1.05
CA ASN A 231 -14.68 8.66 -0.88
C ASN A 231 -15.19 8.85 0.58
N THR A 232 -14.64 9.79 1.33
CA THR A 232 -15.09 10.13 2.69
C THR A 232 -16.29 11.07 2.62
N LEU A 233 -17.47 10.47 2.43
CA LEU A 233 -18.74 10.95 2.98
C LEU A 233 -19.27 9.91 3.97
#